data_AF-A0A3T0D222-F1
#
_entry.id   AF-A0A3T0D222-F1
#
_cell.length_a   1.000
_cell.length_b   1.000
_cell.length_c   1.000
_cell.angle_alpha   90.00
_cell.angle_beta   90.00
_cell.angle_gamma   90.00
#
_symmetry.space_group_name_H-M   'P 1'
#
loop_
_entity.id
_entity.type
_entity.pdbx_description
1 polymer ?
#
loop_
_entity_poly.entity_id
_entity_poly.type
_entity_poly.pdbx_seq_one_letter_code
_entity_poly.pdbx_strand_id
1 'polypeptide(L)'
;EHGHVRISDLGLACDFSKKKPHASVGTHGYMAPEVLQKGTAYDSSADWFSLGCMLFKLLRGHSPFRQHKTKDKHEIDRMTLTMNVE
;
A
#
# COMPACT_ATOMS: atom_id res chain seq x y z
N GLU A 1 -3.11 29.84 5.85
CA GLU A 1 -2.91 28.49 6.42
C GLU A 1 -1.46 28.05 6.18
N HIS A 2 -0.82 27.40 7.15
CA HIS A 2 0.63 27.13 7.12
C HIS A 2 1.06 25.90 6.29
N GLY A 3 0.13 25.25 5.56
CA GLY A 3 0.45 24.08 4.74
C GLY A 3 0.78 22.79 5.51
N HIS A 4 0.45 22.71 6.81
CA HIS A 4 0.58 21.47 7.58
C HIS A 4 -0.41 20.41 7.11
N VAL A 5 0.04 19.15 7.11
CA VAL A 5 -0.73 17.99 6.61
C VAL A 5 -1.22 17.10 7.75
N ARG A 6 -2.29 16.36 7.50
CA ARG A 6 -2.85 15.33 8.38
C ARG A 6 -3.38 14.17 7.54
N ILE A 7 -3.39 12.97 8.11
CA ILE A 7 -4.06 11.81 7.51
C ILE A 7 -5.59 11.98 7.68
N SER A 8 -6.35 11.57 6.67
CA SER A 8 -7.83 11.63 6.65
C SER A 8 -8.39 10.32 6.08
N ASP A 9 -9.71 10.13 6.20
CA ASP A 9 -10.48 8.98 5.73
C ASP A 9 -10.00 7.62 6.28
N LEU A 10 -10.41 7.32 7.51
CA LEU A 10 -10.07 6.08 8.22
C LEU A 10 -11.10 4.95 7.98
N GLY A 11 -11.94 5.04 6.93
CA GLY A 11 -12.99 4.04 6.66
C GLY A 11 -12.47 2.63 6.38
N LEU A 12 -11.20 2.51 5.95
CA LEU A 12 -10.51 1.24 5.71
C LEU A 12 -9.51 0.85 6.81
N ALA A 13 -9.34 1.70 7.85
CA ALA A 13 -8.46 1.38 8.96
C ALA A 13 -9.04 0.23 9.80
N CYS A 14 -8.17 -0.57 10.42
CA CYS A 14 -8.57 -1.74 11.19
C CYS A 14 -7.82 -1.81 12.53
N ASP A 15 -8.56 -2.03 13.62
CA ASP A 15 -7.96 -2.34 14.93
C ASP A 15 -7.45 -3.78 14.96
N PHE A 16 -6.13 -3.94 15.06
CA PHE A 16 -5.47 -5.24 15.11
C PHE A 16 -5.09 -5.68 16.53
N SER A 17 -5.51 -4.96 17.58
CA SER A 17 -5.17 -5.25 18.98
C SER A 17 -5.64 -6.62 19.46
N LYS A 18 -6.78 -7.10 18.95
CA LYS A 18 -7.36 -8.42 19.29
C LYS A 18 -7.04 -9.50 18.26
N LYS A 19 -7.11 -9.15 16.97
CA LYS A 19 -6.90 -10.07 15.87
C LYS A 19 -6.33 -9.33 14.67
N LYS A 20 -5.26 -9.88 14.10
CA LYS A 20 -4.68 -9.35 12.87
C LYS A 20 -5.63 -9.55 11.68
N PRO A 21 -5.84 -8.52 10.84
CA PRO A 21 -6.55 -8.67 9.58
C PRO A 21 -5.75 -9.53 8.59
N HIS A 22 -6.45 -10.08 7.60
CA HIS A 22 -5.89 -10.93 6.54
C HIS A 22 -6.57 -10.70 5.18
N ALA A 23 -7.49 -9.72 5.12
CA ALA A 23 -8.17 -9.35 3.89
C ALA A 23 -7.31 -8.35 3.12
N SER A 24 -7.33 -8.46 1.80
CA SER A 24 -6.69 -7.50 0.91
C SER A 24 -7.53 -6.22 0.87
N VAL A 25 -7.08 -5.19 1.59
CA VAL A 25 -7.77 -3.90 1.73
C VAL A 25 -6.77 -2.78 1.49
N GLY A 26 -7.14 -1.85 0.61
CA GLY A 26 -6.34 -0.67 0.28
C GLY A 26 -6.39 -0.32 -1.19
N THR A 27 -5.53 0.62 -1.60
CA THR A 27 -5.41 1.03 -3.00
C THR A 27 -4.28 0.26 -3.68
N HIS A 28 -4.55 -0.35 -4.84
CA HIS A 28 -3.53 -1.04 -5.64
C HIS A 28 -2.34 -0.11 -5.94
N GLY A 29 -1.13 -0.63 -5.77
CA GLY A 29 0.12 0.14 -5.90
C GLY A 29 0.56 0.86 -4.62
N TYR A 30 -0.16 0.67 -3.51
CA TYR A 30 0.25 1.07 -2.17
C TYR A 30 0.10 -0.06 -1.15
N MET A 31 -0.77 -1.06 -1.41
CA MET A 31 -0.89 -2.24 -0.55
C MET A 31 0.44 -3.00 -0.47
N ALA A 32 0.79 -3.43 0.74
CA ALA A 32 2.00 -4.21 0.99
C ALA A 32 1.88 -5.67 0.51
N PRO A 33 2.99 -6.37 0.27
CA PRO A 33 2.99 -7.78 -0.14
C PRO A 33 2.18 -8.67 0.81
N GLU A 34 2.31 -8.48 2.12
CA GLU A 34 1.58 -9.23 3.14
C GLU A 34 0.07 -8.96 3.15
N VAL A 35 -0.36 -7.78 2.66
CA VAL A 35 -1.79 -7.43 2.49
C VAL A 35 -2.37 -8.09 1.25
N LEU A 36 -1.58 -8.20 0.17
CA LEU A 36 -1.99 -8.83 -1.09
C LEU A 36 -2.00 -10.37 -0.99
N GLN A 37 -1.13 -10.94 -0.17
CA GLN A 37 -0.98 -12.39 -0.05
C GLN A 37 -2.17 -13.00 0.72
N LYS A 38 -3.02 -13.74 -0.01
CA LYS A 38 -4.24 -14.35 0.54
C LYS A 38 -3.96 -15.18 1.81
N GLY A 39 -4.67 -14.84 2.89
CA GLY A 39 -4.59 -15.57 4.17
C GLY A 39 -3.41 -15.18 5.05
N THR A 40 -2.55 -14.25 4.62
CA THR A 40 -1.45 -13.74 5.43
C THR A 40 -1.98 -12.69 6.39
N ALA A 41 -1.69 -12.87 7.68
CA ALA A 41 -2.05 -11.89 8.71
C ALA A 41 -1.02 -10.75 8.72
N TYR A 42 -1.48 -9.50 8.79
CA TYR A 42 -0.62 -8.31 8.81
C TYR A 42 -0.96 -7.38 9.98
N ASP A 43 -0.10 -6.40 10.22
CA ASP A 43 -0.28 -5.36 11.22
C ASP A 43 0.17 -4.00 10.66
N SER A 44 0.64 -3.09 11.51
CA SER A 44 1.19 -1.79 11.13
C SER A 44 2.33 -1.83 10.10
N SER A 45 2.96 -2.99 9.85
CA SER A 45 3.95 -3.14 8.78
C SER A 45 3.45 -2.65 7.42
N ALA A 46 2.16 -2.85 7.13
CA ALA A 46 1.54 -2.47 5.87
C ALA A 46 1.59 -0.95 5.60
N ASP A 47 1.50 -0.14 6.66
CA ASP A 47 1.50 1.32 6.54
C ASP A 47 2.90 1.85 6.20
N TRP A 48 3.97 1.20 6.67
CA TRP A 48 5.35 1.58 6.33
C TRP A 48 5.65 1.35 4.84
N PHE A 49 5.18 0.24 4.29
CA PHE A 49 5.28 -0.02 2.85
C PHE A 49 4.47 1.00 2.04
N SER A 50 3.24 1.28 2.48
CA SER A 50 2.35 2.26 1.85
C SER A 50 2.96 3.67 1.85
N LEU A 51 3.62 4.05 2.94
CA LEU A 51 4.37 5.31 3.05
C LEU A 51 5.52 5.37 2.04
N GLY A 52 6.30 4.30 1.89
CA GLY A 52 7.34 4.21 0.87
C GLY A 52 6.79 4.43 -0.55
N CYS A 53 5.67 3.79 -0.88
CA CYS A 53 4.97 3.98 -2.15
C CYS A 53 4.49 5.43 -2.34
N MET A 54 3.95 6.04 -1.29
CA MET A 54 3.47 7.42 -1.31
C MET A 54 4.62 8.42 -1.50
N LEU A 55 5.70 8.29 -0.75
CA LEU A 55 6.89 9.14 -0.88
C LEU A 55 7.50 9.03 -2.28
N PHE A 56 7.60 7.82 -2.82
CA PHE A 56 8.03 7.62 -4.21
C PHE A 56 7.12 8.37 -5.19
N LYS A 57 5.80 8.30 -5.00
CA LYS A 57 4.85 9.02 -5.86
C LYS A 57 4.99 10.54 -5.75
N LEU A 58 5.24 11.09 -4.57
CA LEU A 58 5.48 12.52 -4.40
C LEU A 58 6.72 12.97 -5.20
N LEU A 59 7.73 12.11 -5.31
CA LEU A 59 8.97 12.41 -6.04
C LEU A 59 8.89 12.13 -7.55
N ARG A 60 8.15 11.10 -7.97
CA ARG A 60 8.16 10.58 -9.34
C ARG A 60 6.84 10.76 -10.11
N GLY A 61 5.77 11.15 -9.42
CA GLY A 61 4.44 11.37 -10.00
C GLY A 61 3.60 10.10 -10.22
N HIS A 62 4.13 8.90 -9.93
CA HIS A 62 3.40 7.62 -10.04
C HIS A 62 3.82 6.65 -8.92
N SER A 63 3.02 5.60 -8.67
CA SER A 63 3.40 4.52 -7.74
C SER A 63 4.61 3.74 -8.30
N PRO A 64 5.52 3.24 -7.44
CA PRO A 64 6.67 2.46 -7.89
C PRO A 64 6.28 1.21 -8.69
N PHE A 65 5.13 0.61 -8.37
CA PHE A 65 4.62 -0.60 -9.02
C PHE A 65 3.61 -0.31 -10.15
N ARG A 66 3.45 0.96 -10.54
CA ARG A 66 2.57 1.37 -11.63
C ARG A 66 3.38 1.90 -12.81
N GLN A 67 4.00 0.99 -13.54
CA GLN A 67 4.77 1.32 -14.73
C GLN A 67 3.85 1.74 -15.89
N HIS A 68 4.32 2.64 -16.75
CA HIS A 68 3.65 3.08 -17.99
C HIS A 68 2.17 3.50 -17.84
N LYS A 69 1.78 4.00 -16.66
CA LYS A 69 0.39 4.38 -16.32
C LYS A 69 -0.63 3.24 -16.47
N THR A 70 -0.18 1.98 -16.44
CA THR A 70 -1.06 0.80 -16.51
C THR A 70 -2.24 0.93 -15.55
N LYS A 71 -3.41 0.49 -15.99
CA LYS A 71 -4.63 0.40 -15.17
C LYS A 71 -4.92 -1.04 -14.75
N ASP A 72 -4.10 -2.00 -15.20
CA ASP A 72 -4.25 -3.39 -14.84
C ASP A 72 -3.83 -3.60 -13.38
N LYS A 73 -4.82 -3.86 -12.52
CA LYS A 73 -4.61 -4.08 -11.10
C LYS A 73 -3.84 -5.38 -10.84
N HIS A 74 -4.06 -6.41 -11.64
CA HIS A 74 -3.36 -7.69 -11.47
C HIS A 74 -1.87 -7.55 -11.79
N GLU A 75 -1.53 -6.73 -12.78
CA GLU A 75 -0.14 -6.40 -13.09
C GLU A 75 0.53 -5.63 -11.94
N ILE A 76 -0.13 -4.61 -11.39
CA ILE A 76 0.37 -3.82 -10.27
C ILE A 76 0.60 -4.71 -9.03
N ASP A 77 -0.36 -5.57 -8.72
CA ASP A 77 -0.26 -6.49 -7.58
C ASP A 77 0.86 -7.51 -7.78
N ARG A 78 1.03 -8.03 -9.00
CA ARG A 78 2.16 -8.90 -9.34
C ARG A 78 3.49 -8.19 -9.14
N MET A 79 3.65 -6.97 -9.64
CA MET A 79 4.88 -6.18 -9.45
C MET A 79 5.19 -5.96 -7.96
N THR A 80 4.16 -5.68 -7.16
CA THR A 80 4.28 -5.49 -5.71
C THR A 80 4.78 -6.77 -5.02
N LEU A 81 4.31 -7.95 -5.46
CA LEU A 81 4.69 -9.24 -4.88
C LEU A 81 6.07 -9.75 -5.33
N THR A 82 6.57 -9.33 -6.49
CA THR A 82 7.77 -9.93 -7.11
C THR A 82 9.00 -9.02 -7.16
N MET A 83 8.86 -7.70 -6.98
CA MET A 83 10.02 -6.80 -7.01
C MET A 83 10.75 -6.86 -5.66
N ASN A 84 11.95 -7.43 -5.67
CA ASN A 84 12.93 -7.15 -4.63
C ASN A 84 13.31 -5.66 -4.73
N VAL A 85 13.20 -4.95 -3.62
CA VAL A 85 13.77 -3.61 -3.49
C VAL A 85 15.28 -3.81 -3.38
N GLU A 86 16.00 -3.71 -4.51
CA GLU A 86 17.45 -3.57 -4.51
C GLU A 86 17.87 -2.18 -4.00
#